data_AF-A0A820GGS2-F1
#
_entry.id   AF-A0A820GGS2-F1
#
_cell.length_a   1.000
_cell.length_b   1.000
_cell.length_c   1.000
_cell.angle_alpha   90.00
_cell.angle_beta   90.00
_cell.angle_gamma   90.00
#
_symmetry.space_group_name_H-M   'P 1'
#
loop_
_entity.id
_entity.type
_entity.pdbx_description
1 polymer ?
#
loop_
_entity_poly.entity_id
_entity_poly.type
_entity_poly.pdbx_seq_one_letter_code
_entity_poly.pdbx_strand_id
1 'polypeptide(L)'
;MVDFNKRSFWNFTLKDILAIISSVAIPIGLAIYTAIGSEQQKQQAEKKQKFDFEQSRELRQQTLYDGFLNNIYKLDKDGYLNDTRNPWAFANAYYRAAHRQWDTIRKADVIQFLKEKQLIGRNNCTNGCRTTNRDDIIRLNELNFNNIHLASETGVLNKLNLQCISFDQVSMSNGEFSSVNLNGASFDGARL
;
A
#
# COMPACT_ATOMS: atom_id res chain seq x y z
N MET A 1 53.19 -28.49 -74.71
CA MET A 1 53.18 -28.66 -73.25
C MET A 1 52.72 -27.36 -72.62
N VAL A 2 51.57 -27.45 -71.94
CA VAL A 2 50.97 -26.54 -70.93
C VAL A 2 50.69 -25.09 -71.35
N ASP A 3 49.43 -24.89 -71.75
CA ASP A 3 48.68 -23.62 -71.72
C ASP A 3 48.61 -23.02 -70.30
N PHE A 4 48.87 -21.71 -70.19
CA PHE A 4 48.43 -20.91 -69.04
C PHE A 4 47.39 -19.89 -69.47
N ASN A 5 46.14 -20.35 -69.40
CA ASN A 5 44.94 -19.58 -69.62
C ASN A 5 44.71 -18.63 -68.40
N LYS A 6 44.74 -17.32 -68.64
CA LYS A 6 44.41 -16.29 -67.63
C LYS A 6 42.94 -16.44 -67.21
N ARG A 7 42.69 -17.01 -66.04
CA ARG A 7 41.35 -17.09 -65.44
C ARG A 7 40.93 -15.73 -64.88
N SER A 8 39.89 -15.18 -65.49
CA SER A 8 39.05 -14.09 -65.00
C SER A 8 38.48 -14.45 -63.63
N PHE A 9 38.99 -13.81 -62.57
CA PHE A 9 38.25 -13.64 -61.32
C PHE A 9 37.05 -12.74 -61.62
N TRP A 10 35.87 -13.05 -61.08
CA TRP A 10 34.59 -12.34 -61.24
C TRP A 10 33.73 -12.76 -62.44
N ASN A 11 33.08 -13.91 -62.31
CA ASN A 11 31.75 -14.14 -62.89
C ASN A 11 30.87 -14.73 -61.79
N PHE A 12 30.44 -13.89 -60.85
CA PHE A 12 29.36 -14.26 -59.92
C PHE A 12 28.04 -14.13 -60.65
N THR A 13 27.34 -15.24 -60.83
CA THR A 13 26.01 -15.28 -61.40
C THR A 13 25.02 -14.63 -60.44
N LEU A 14 24.02 -13.89 -60.97
CA LEU A 14 23.00 -13.20 -60.17
C LEU A 14 22.24 -14.13 -59.20
N LYS A 15 22.17 -15.43 -59.54
CA LYS A 15 21.64 -16.51 -58.69
C LYS A 15 22.49 -16.78 -57.45
N ASP A 16 23.81 -16.65 -57.53
CA ASP A 16 24.71 -16.88 -56.39
C ASP A 16 24.63 -15.72 -55.38
N ILE A 17 24.46 -14.49 -55.87
CA ILE A 17 24.22 -13.31 -55.02
C ILE A 17 22.86 -13.42 -54.32
N LEU A 18 21.81 -13.88 -55.02
CA LEU A 18 20.48 -14.13 -54.44
C LEU A 18 20.48 -15.28 -53.41
N ALA A 19 21.27 -16.33 -53.63
CA ALA A 19 21.42 -17.44 -52.68
C ALA A 19 22.17 -17.02 -51.40
N ILE A 20 23.16 -16.14 -51.51
CA ILE A 20 23.88 -15.60 -50.36
C ILE A 20 22.99 -14.64 -49.55
N ILE A 21 22.23 -13.77 -50.21
CA ILE A 21 21.33 -12.83 -49.52
C ILE A 21 20.19 -13.58 -48.80
N SER A 22 19.64 -14.64 -49.42
CA SER A 22 18.58 -15.44 -48.79
C SER A 22 19.09 -16.33 -47.64
N SER A 23 20.28 -16.90 -47.76
CA SER A 23 20.88 -17.74 -46.69
C SER A 23 21.37 -16.96 -45.47
N VAL A 24 21.69 -15.67 -45.60
CA VAL A 24 22.11 -14.82 -44.47
C VAL A 24 20.94 -14.08 -43.83
N ALA A 25 19.89 -13.76 -44.58
CA ALA A 25 18.70 -13.08 -44.04
C ALA A 25 17.86 -13.96 -43.11
N ILE A 26 17.78 -15.27 -43.38
CA ILE A 26 16.96 -16.20 -42.58
C ILE A 26 17.53 -16.42 -41.16
N PRO A 27 18.83 -16.70 -40.97
CA PRO A 27 19.42 -16.83 -39.63
C PRO A 27 19.39 -15.55 -38.80
N ILE A 28 19.64 -14.39 -39.44
CA ILE A 28 19.63 -13.09 -38.75
C ILE A 28 18.20 -12.72 -38.32
N GLY A 29 17.21 -12.94 -39.18
CA GLY A 29 15.79 -12.71 -38.83
C GLY A 29 15.32 -13.60 -37.67
N LEU A 30 15.73 -14.87 -37.66
CA LEU A 30 15.41 -15.81 -36.56
C LEU A 30 16.11 -15.41 -35.24
N ALA A 31 17.37 -14.97 -35.30
CA ALA A 31 18.11 -14.52 -34.12
C ALA A 31 17.51 -13.25 -33.50
N ILE A 32 17.11 -12.27 -34.33
CA ILE A 32 16.46 -11.04 -33.87
C ILE A 32 15.07 -11.34 -33.29
N TYR A 33 14.27 -12.18 -33.95
CA TYR A 33 12.94 -12.54 -33.46
C TYR A 33 12.98 -13.31 -32.14
N THR A 34 13.93 -14.24 -31.98
CA THR A 34 14.12 -14.98 -30.73
C THR A 34 14.66 -14.10 -29.60
N ALA A 35 15.58 -13.17 -29.90
CA ALA A 35 16.08 -12.20 -28.92
C ALA A 35 14.95 -11.27 -28.42
N ILE A 36 14.16 -10.68 -29.33
CA ILE A 36 13.03 -9.80 -29.00
C ILE A 36 11.95 -10.57 -28.22
N GLY A 37 11.64 -11.80 -28.62
CA GLY A 37 10.71 -12.67 -27.90
C GLY A 37 11.17 -12.99 -26.48
N SER A 38 12.47 -13.22 -26.29
CA SER A 38 13.05 -13.50 -24.96
C SER A 38 13.05 -12.27 -24.04
N GLU A 39 13.29 -11.07 -24.58
CA GLU A 39 13.21 -9.82 -23.82
C GLU A 39 11.77 -9.49 -23.42
N GLN A 40 10.81 -9.68 -24.33
CA GLN A 40 9.39 -9.52 -24.02
C GLN A 40 8.90 -10.52 -22.96
N GLN A 41 9.36 -11.77 -23.01
CA GLN A 41 9.04 -12.77 -21.98
C GLN A 41 9.64 -12.42 -20.62
N LYS A 42 10.89 -11.91 -20.56
CA LYS A 42 11.49 -11.42 -19.32
C LYS A 42 10.70 -10.24 -18.74
N GLN A 43 10.34 -9.25 -19.56
CA GLN A 43 9.53 -8.12 -19.11
C GLN A 43 8.12 -8.54 -18.65
N GLN A 44 7.49 -9.50 -19.33
CA GLN A 44 6.20 -10.05 -18.90
C GLN A 44 6.32 -10.86 -17.60
N ALA A 45 7.38 -11.65 -17.44
CA ALA A 45 7.65 -12.38 -16.21
C ALA A 45 7.92 -11.44 -15.03
N GLU A 46 8.70 -10.38 -15.23
CA GLU A 46 8.93 -9.33 -14.22
C GLU A 46 7.65 -8.58 -13.86
N LYS A 47 6.82 -8.21 -14.86
CA LYS A 47 5.51 -7.59 -14.61
C LYS A 47 4.59 -8.52 -13.84
N LYS A 48 4.57 -9.81 -14.18
CA LYS A 48 3.77 -10.82 -13.48
C LYS A 48 4.26 -11.03 -12.05
N GLN A 49 5.57 -11.12 -11.83
CA GLN A 49 6.14 -11.20 -10.48
C GLN A 49 5.83 -9.96 -9.64
N LYS A 50 5.90 -8.75 -10.23
CA LYS A 50 5.51 -7.52 -9.55
C LYS A 50 4.03 -7.52 -9.19
N PHE A 51 3.17 -7.93 -10.11
CA PHE A 51 1.73 -8.06 -9.87
C PHE A 51 1.42 -9.10 -8.79
N ASP A 52 2.01 -10.30 -8.86
CA ASP A 52 1.82 -11.35 -7.86
C ASP A 52 2.32 -10.90 -6.47
N PHE A 53 3.45 -10.18 -6.43
CA PHE A 53 3.98 -9.59 -5.21
C PHE A 53 3.04 -8.52 -4.64
N GLU A 54 2.55 -7.58 -5.47
CA GLU A 54 1.58 -6.56 -5.08
C GLU A 54 0.28 -7.20 -4.57
N GLN A 55 -0.24 -8.20 -5.28
CA GLN A 55 -1.43 -8.94 -4.88
C GLN A 55 -1.24 -9.64 -3.52
N SER A 56 -0.08 -10.27 -3.31
CA SER A 56 0.24 -10.92 -2.02
C SER A 56 0.34 -9.91 -0.87
N ARG A 57 0.88 -8.72 -1.14
CA ARG A 57 0.98 -7.62 -0.18
C ARG A 57 -0.40 -7.07 0.16
N GLU A 58 -1.25 -6.84 -0.84
CA GLU A 58 -2.64 -6.40 -0.66
C GLU A 58 -3.43 -7.42 0.18
N LEU A 59 -3.33 -8.71 -0.16
CA LEU A 59 -3.99 -9.79 0.59
C LEU A 59 -3.54 -9.83 2.06
N ARG A 60 -2.24 -9.64 2.31
CA ARG A 60 -1.69 -9.56 3.67
C ARG A 60 -2.24 -8.36 4.42
N GLN A 61 -2.31 -7.18 3.79
CA GLN A 61 -2.85 -5.98 4.41
C GLN A 61 -4.35 -6.12 4.71
N GLN A 62 -5.13 -6.69 3.78
CA GLN A 62 -6.55 -7.01 4.00
C GLN A 62 -6.75 -7.99 5.15
N THR A 63 -5.97 -9.08 5.20
CA THR A 63 -6.07 -10.08 6.28
C THR A 63 -5.81 -9.47 7.65
N LEU A 64 -4.82 -8.57 7.76
CA LEU A 64 -4.52 -7.86 9.01
C LEU A 64 -5.64 -6.86 9.38
N TYR A 65 -6.21 -6.19 8.40
CA TYR A 65 -7.33 -5.27 8.58
C TYR A 65 -8.59 -6.02 9.06
N ASP A 66 -8.99 -7.10 8.38
CA ASP A 66 -10.15 -7.91 8.75
C ASP A 66 -9.96 -8.58 10.11
N GLY A 67 -8.75 -9.08 10.38
CA GLY A 67 -8.38 -9.61 11.69
C GLY A 67 -8.51 -8.58 12.81
N PHE A 68 -8.07 -7.34 12.55
CA PHE A 68 -8.25 -6.23 13.48
C PHE A 68 -9.70 -5.90 13.74
N LEU A 69 -10.50 -5.69 12.68
CA LEU A 69 -11.91 -5.34 12.84
C LEU A 69 -12.67 -6.44 13.59
N ASN A 70 -12.40 -7.72 13.28
CA ASN A 70 -13.01 -8.84 13.98
C ASN A 70 -12.65 -8.86 15.47
N ASN A 71 -11.37 -8.63 15.81
CA ASN A 71 -10.93 -8.58 17.21
C ASN A 71 -11.54 -7.40 17.95
N ILE A 72 -11.58 -6.21 17.35
CA ILE A 72 -12.22 -5.05 17.97
C ILE A 72 -13.73 -5.26 18.13
N TYR A 73 -14.40 -5.83 17.13
CA TYR A 73 -15.82 -6.14 17.21
C TYR A 73 -16.13 -7.15 18.33
N LYS A 74 -15.31 -8.21 18.47
CA LYS A 74 -15.42 -9.16 19.58
C LYS A 74 -15.17 -8.48 20.94
N LEU A 75 -14.19 -7.59 21.01
CA LEU A 75 -13.91 -6.83 22.23
C LEU A 75 -15.08 -5.91 22.61
N ASP A 76 -15.66 -5.20 21.64
CA ASP A 76 -16.81 -4.31 21.82
C ASP A 76 -18.07 -5.08 22.26
N LYS A 77 -18.33 -6.23 21.62
CA LYS A 77 -19.51 -7.05 21.87
C LYS A 77 -19.40 -7.88 23.16
N ASP A 78 -18.30 -8.58 23.33
CA ASP A 78 -18.16 -9.63 24.35
C ASP A 78 -17.37 -9.11 25.58
N GLY A 79 -16.72 -7.96 25.49
CA GLY A 79 -15.94 -7.36 26.58
C GLY A 79 -14.61 -8.07 26.88
N TYR A 80 -14.27 -9.13 26.14
CA TYR A 80 -13.02 -9.88 26.28
C TYR A 80 -12.42 -10.28 24.93
N LEU A 81 -11.09 -10.22 24.86
CA LEU A 81 -10.28 -10.94 23.87
C LEU A 81 -9.67 -12.12 24.61
N ASN A 82 -9.61 -13.29 23.96
CA ASN A 82 -9.33 -14.57 24.62
C ASN A 82 -7.85 -14.78 25.02
N ASP A 83 -7.16 -13.70 25.41
CA ASP A 83 -5.77 -13.69 25.81
C ASP A 83 -5.57 -12.79 27.05
N THR A 84 -4.78 -13.29 28.00
CA THR A 84 -4.88 -12.99 29.43
C THR A 84 -4.56 -11.54 29.92
N ARG A 85 -5.15 -11.22 31.10
CA ARG A 85 -5.01 -10.07 32.03
C ARG A 85 -5.59 -8.70 31.65
N ASN A 86 -5.49 -8.17 30.43
CA ASN A 86 -6.14 -6.91 30.06
C ASN A 86 -6.48 -6.83 28.55
N PRO A 87 -7.76 -7.07 28.17
CA PRO A 87 -8.21 -7.07 26.77
C PRO A 87 -7.92 -5.77 26.01
N TRP A 88 -8.00 -4.63 26.68
CA TRP A 88 -7.75 -3.32 26.07
C TRP A 88 -6.27 -3.02 25.89
N ALA A 89 -5.41 -3.50 26.79
CA ALA A 89 -3.96 -3.43 26.60
C ALA A 89 -3.53 -4.24 25.38
N PHE A 90 -4.11 -5.44 25.21
CA PHE A 90 -3.91 -6.25 24.00
C PHE A 90 -4.40 -5.52 22.76
N ALA A 91 -5.63 -5.00 22.77
CA ALA A 91 -6.19 -4.29 21.62
C ALA A 91 -5.37 -3.06 21.22
N ASN A 92 -4.86 -2.32 22.20
CA ASN A 92 -3.92 -1.21 21.97
C ASN A 92 -2.60 -1.69 21.35
N ALA A 93 -2.00 -2.77 21.86
CA ALA A 93 -0.77 -3.33 21.31
C ALA A 93 -0.97 -3.83 19.88
N TYR A 94 -2.08 -4.53 19.64
CA TYR A 94 -2.45 -5.07 18.35
C TYR A 94 -2.75 -3.95 17.33
N TYR A 95 -3.51 -2.91 17.72
CA TYR A 95 -3.71 -1.71 16.90
C TYR A 95 -2.38 -1.09 16.49
N ARG A 96 -1.46 -0.85 17.43
CA ARG A 96 -0.14 -0.28 17.13
C ARG A 96 0.67 -1.15 16.17
N ALA A 97 0.61 -2.46 16.32
CA ALA A 97 1.29 -3.41 15.44
C ALA A 97 0.70 -3.40 14.01
N ALA A 98 -0.63 -3.40 13.90
CA ALA A 98 -1.34 -3.36 12.62
C ALA A 98 -1.19 -2.00 11.92
N HIS A 99 -1.27 -0.90 12.67
CA HIS A 99 -1.08 0.49 12.21
C HIS A 99 0.25 0.69 11.48
N ARG A 100 1.32 0.00 11.90
CA ARG A 100 2.63 0.08 11.22
C ARG A 100 2.63 -0.56 9.84
N GLN A 101 1.72 -1.49 9.56
CA GLN A 101 1.67 -2.27 8.32
C GLN A 101 0.62 -1.76 7.32
N TRP A 102 -0.38 -1.02 7.80
CA TRP A 102 -1.41 -0.42 6.96
C TRP A 102 -0.88 0.77 6.15
N ASP A 103 -1.41 0.89 4.93
CA ASP A 103 -1.33 2.12 4.15
C ASP A 103 -2.19 3.24 4.76
N THR A 104 -2.11 4.43 4.17
CA THR A 104 -2.78 5.63 4.66
C THR A 104 -4.30 5.59 4.54
N ILE A 105 -4.85 4.89 3.54
CA ILE A 105 -6.30 4.75 3.33
C ILE A 105 -6.87 3.89 4.45
N ARG A 106 -6.30 2.70 4.67
CA ARG A 106 -6.74 1.78 5.73
C ARG A 106 -6.61 2.41 7.12
N LYS A 107 -5.57 3.21 7.36
CA LYS A 107 -5.43 3.97 8.62
C LYS A 107 -6.59 4.95 8.82
N ALA A 108 -7.00 5.66 7.77
CA ALA A 108 -8.12 6.60 7.82
C ALA A 108 -9.44 5.87 8.13
N ASP A 109 -9.71 4.77 7.42
CA ASP A 109 -10.90 3.94 7.65
C ASP A 109 -10.98 3.43 9.09
N VAL A 110 -9.85 2.97 9.64
CA VAL A 110 -9.81 2.51 11.03
C VAL A 110 -10.04 3.65 12.02
N ILE A 111 -9.48 4.84 11.81
CA ILE A 111 -9.74 6.00 12.69
C ILE A 111 -11.24 6.32 12.70
N GLN A 112 -11.88 6.33 11.52
CA GLN A 112 -13.31 6.55 11.40
C GLN A 112 -14.11 5.50 12.17
N PHE A 113 -13.84 4.21 11.91
CA PHE A 113 -14.50 3.10 12.60
C PHE A 113 -14.35 3.18 14.12
N LEU A 114 -13.12 3.41 14.60
CA LEU A 114 -12.85 3.54 16.03
C LEU A 114 -13.62 4.71 16.65
N LYS A 115 -13.82 5.80 15.91
CA LYS A 115 -14.60 6.94 16.40
C LYS A 115 -16.10 6.65 16.41
N GLU A 116 -16.64 6.03 15.38
CA GLU A 116 -18.05 5.61 15.30
C GLU A 116 -18.43 4.66 16.44
N LYS A 117 -17.53 3.74 16.77
CA LYS A 117 -17.66 2.82 17.92
C LYS A 117 -17.33 3.46 19.26
N GLN A 118 -17.02 4.75 19.29
CA GLN A 118 -16.60 5.49 20.48
C GLN A 118 -15.40 4.83 21.19
N LEU A 119 -14.54 4.14 20.46
CA LEU A 119 -13.33 3.51 21.00
C LEU A 119 -12.17 4.51 21.12
N ILE A 120 -12.32 5.69 20.52
CA ILE A 120 -11.46 6.86 20.66
C ILE A 120 -12.29 8.12 20.93
N GLY A 121 -11.68 9.10 21.59
CA GLY A 121 -12.27 10.43 21.79
C GLY A 121 -13.61 10.47 22.54
N ARG A 122 -13.74 9.70 23.63
CA ARG A 122 -14.90 9.72 24.54
C ARG A 122 -14.82 10.80 25.63
N ASN A 123 -13.86 11.70 25.57
CA ASN A 123 -13.66 12.73 26.58
C ASN A 123 -14.71 13.84 26.41
N ASN A 124 -15.31 14.30 27.52
CA ASN A 124 -16.31 15.38 27.49
C ASN A 124 -15.58 16.71 27.22
N CYS A 125 -15.79 17.32 26.04
CA CYS A 125 -15.14 18.57 25.61
C CYS A 125 -15.70 19.82 26.29
N THR A 126 -16.00 19.79 27.58
CA THR A 126 -16.55 20.97 28.26
C THR A 126 -15.51 22.03 28.58
N ASN A 127 -14.21 21.70 28.63
CA ASN A 127 -13.09 22.66 28.77
C ASN A 127 -11.75 22.02 28.32
N GLY A 128 -11.61 21.73 27.03
CA GLY A 128 -10.50 20.94 26.48
C GLY A 128 -10.70 19.43 26.68
N CYS A 129 -9.91 18.63 25.96
CA CYS A 129 -9.87 17.16 26.15
C CYS A 129 -9.33 16.83 27.55
N ARG A 130 -10.19 16.82 28.56
CA ARG A 130 -9.81 16.28 29.88
C ARG A 130 -9.43 14.81 29.70
N THR A 131 -8.15 14.51 29.93
CA THR A 131 -7.58 13.16 29.94
C THR A 131 -8.02 12.44 31.21
N THR A 132 -9.30 12.06 31.29
CA THR A 132 -9.66 10.97 32.20
C THR A 132 -8.98 9.71 31.67
N ASN A 133 -8.09 9.10 32.46
CA ASN A 133 -7.48 7.82 32.10
C ASN A 133 -8.59 6.78 32.00
N ARG A 134 -8.96 6.49 30.76
CA ARG A 134 -9.85 5.38 30.41
C ARG A 134 -8.97 4.22 29.98
N ASP A 135 -9.19 3.08 30.62
CA ASP A 135 -8.45 1.86 30.29
C ASP A 135 -9.08 1.15 29.08
N ASP A 136 -10.31 1.52 28.72
CA ASP A 136 -11.13 0.90 27.69
C ASP A 136 -11.13 1.64 26.35
N ILE A 137 -10.05 2.38 26.02
CA ILE A 137 -9.92 3.11 24.74
C ILE A 137 -8.69 2.67 23.96
N ILE A 138 -8.75 2.85 22.64
CA ILE A 138 -7.56 2.79 21.79
C ILE A 138 -6.84 4.13 21.86
N ARG A 139 -5.53 4.11 22.13
CA ARG A 139 -4.71 5.32 22.24
C ARG A 139 -3.96 5.56 20.93
N LEU A 140 -4.11 6.77 20.38
CA LEU A 140 -3.48 7.16 19.12
C LEU A 140 -2.08 7.76 19.28
N ASN A 141 -1.63 7.98 20.53
CA ASN A 141 -0.36 8.64 20.81
C ASN A 141 0.83 7.87 20.23
N GLU A 142 1.87 8.62 19.82
CA GLU A 142 3.14 8.09 19.31
C GLU A 142 3.01 7.24 18.03
N LEU A 143 1.92 7.43 17.27
CA LEU A 143 1.69 6.76 15.99
C LEU A 143 2.08 7.62 14.79
N ASN A 144 2.31 6.95 13.65
CA ASN A 144 2.64 7.60 12.39
C ASN A 144 1.44 7.62 11.42
N PHE A 145 0.92 8.81 11.20
CA PHE A 145 -0.15 9.18 10.28
C PHE A 145 0.35 10.07 9.12
N ASN A 146 1.64 10.01 8.76
CA ASN A 146 2.17 10.79 7.63
C ASN A 146 1.41 10.47 6.34
N ASN A 147 1.13 11.50 5.54
CA ASN A 147 0.34 11.43 4.30
C ASN A 147 -1.08 10.87 4.47
N ILE A 148 -1.66 10.95 5.68
CA ILE A 148 -3.06 10.57 5.87
C ILE A 148 -3.97 11.65 5.26
N HIS A 149 -5.03 11.22 4.58
CA HIS A 149 -6.09 12.12 4.13
C HIS A 149 -7.38 11.71 4.82
N LEU A 150 -7.85 12.55 5.73
CA LEU A 150 -9.12 12.40 6.43
C LEU A 150 -10.09 13.39 5.81
N ALA A 151 -10.83 12.92 4.82
CA ALA A 151 -11.85 13.69 4.15
C ALA A 151 -13.23 13.14 4.51
N SER A 152 -14.17 14.05 4.73
CA SER A 152 -15.57 13.74 4.93
C SER A 152 -16.38 14.26 3.75
N GLU A 153 -17.35 13.47 3.29
CA GLU A 153 -18.32 13.94 2.30
C GLU A 153 -19.04 15.19 2.79
N THR A 154 -19.27 16.15 1.89
CA THR A 154 -19.86 17.45 2.22
C THR A 154 -21.31 17.28 2.70
N GLY A 155 -21.55 17.45 4.00
CA GLY A 155 -22.88 17.43 4.62
C GLY A 155 -22.82 17.22 6.13
N VAL A 156 -23.79 17.74 6.89
CA VAL A 156 -23.78 17.64 8.37
C VAL A 156 -23.93 16.18 8.85
N LEU A 157 -24.63 15.34 8.09
CA LEU A 157 -24.90 13.94 8.43
C LEU A 157 -23.71 13.00 8.17
N ASN A 158 -22.90 13.30 7.15
CA ASN A 158 -21.73 12.48 6.79
C ASN A 158 -20.43 13.06 7.34
N LYS A 159 -20.52 14.09 8.20
CA LYS A 159 -19.36 14.79 8.76
C LYS A 159 -18.53 13.82 9.60
N LEU A 160 -17.29 13.52 9.19
CA LEU A 160 -16.35 12.76 10.00
C LEU A 160 -16.14 13.54 11.30
N ASN A 161 -16.63 12.97 12.40
CA ASN A 161 -16.67 13.66 13.67
C ASN A 161 -15.47 13.24 14.53
N LEU A 162 -14.32 13.89 14.37
CA LEU A 162 -13.13 13.67 15.19
C LEU A 162 -13.08 14.56 16.44
N GLN A 163 -14.24 15.02 16.92
CA GLN A 163 -14.36 15.83 18.12
C GLN A 163 -13.76 15.10 19.32
N CYS A 164 -13.05 15.84 20.17
CA CYS A 164 -12.45 15.34 21.42
C CYS A 164 -11.43 14.20 21.26
N ILE A 165 -10.75 14.09 20.13
CA ILE A 165 -9.67 13.09 19.92
C ILE A 165 -8.31 13.69 20.30
N SER A 166 -7.46 12.89 20.96
CA SER A 166 -6.06 13.24 21.21
C SER A 166 -5.18 12.59 20.13
N PHE A 167 -4.53 13.44 19.35
CA PHE A 167 -3.44 13.13 18.42
C PHE A 167 -2.11 13.59 19.02
N ASP A 168 -1.94 13.44 20.33
CA ASP A 168 -0.73 13.90 21.00
C ASP A 168 0.48 13.03 20.61
N GLN A 169 1.63 13.67 20.39
CA GLN A 169 2.90 13.03 20.05
C GLN A 169 2.86 12.18 18.77
N VAL A 170 1.89 12.39 17.89
CA VAL A 170 1.82 11.69 16.61
C VAL A 170 2.74 12.34 15.57
N SER A 171 3.13 11.58 14.57
CA SER A 171 3.70 12.12 13.33
C SER A 171 2.60 12.17 12.28
N MET A 172 2.40 13.32 11.63
CA MET A 172 1.36 13.55 10.64
C MET A 172 1.84 14.49 9.52
N SER A 173 3.10 14.36 9.12
CA SER A 173 3.67 15.16 8.03
C SER A 173 2.89 14.94 6.73
N ASN A 174 2.53 16.03 6.04
CA ASN A 174 1.68 16.05 4.85
C ASN A 174 0.29 15.42 5.08
N GLY A 175 -0.21 15.40 6.31
CA GLY A 175 -1.58 14.98 6.59
C GLY A 175 -2.59 16.07 6.21
N GLU A 176 -3.77 15.65 5.77
CA GLU A 176 -4.85 16.57 5.39
C GLU A 176 -6.15 16.20 6.11
N PHE A 177 -6.83 17.21 6.65
CA PHE A 177 -8.18 17.09 7.18
C PHE A 177 -9.12 17.99 6.37
N SER A 178 -10.06 17.38 5.64
CA SER A 178 -11.03 18.11 4.83
C SER A 178 -12.46 17.85 5.32
N SER A 179 -13.17 18.92 5.64
CA SER A 179 -14.56 18.88 6.16
C SER A 179 -14.75 18.06 7.45
N VAL A 180 -13.70 17.87 8.25
CA VAL A 180 -13.72 17.11 9.52
C VAL A 180 -14.10 18.01 10.71
N ASN A 181 -14.84 17.48 11.68
CA ASN A 181 -15.03 18.18 12.96
C ASN A 181 -13.89 17.84 13.91
N LEU A 182 -13.02 18.81 14.20
CA LEU A 182 -11.89 18.67 15.13
C LEU A 182 -12.10 19.46 16.43
N ASN A 183 -13.33 19.86 16.76
CA ASN A 183 -13.58 20.67 17.95
C ASN A 183 -13.05 19.97 19.21
N GLY A 184 -12.18 20.67 19.93
CA GLY A 184 -11.54 20.17 21.14
C GLY A 184 -10.54 19.02 20.93
N ALA A 185 -10.12 18.73 19.69
CA ALA A 185 -9.03 17.79 19.44
C ALA A 185 -7.69 18.34 19.99
N SER A 186 -6.81 17.46 20.43
CA SER A 186 -5.48 17.79 20.96
C SER A 186 -4.38 17.29 20.03
N PHE A 187 -3.31 18.08 19.89
CA PHE A 187 -2.15 17.78 19.02
C PHE A 187 -0.84 18.08 19.77
N ASP A 188 -0.83 17.92 21.10
CA ASP A 188 0.30 18.31 21.92
C ASP A 188 1.52 17.45 21.58
N GLY A 189 2.63 18.10 21.22
CA GLY A 189 3.85 17.42 20.78
C GLY A 189 3.74 16.68 19.44
N ALA A 190 2.66 16.89 18.67
CA ALA A 190 2.53 16.33 17.34
C ALA A 190 3.51 16.98 16.35
N ARG A 191 3.94 16.21 15.35
CA ARG A 191 4.69 16.70 14.18
C ARG A 191 3.74 16.77 13.00
N LEU A 192 3.22 17.96 12.71
CA LEU A 192 2.29 18.23 11.60
C LEU A 192 3.05 18.58 10.31
#